data_AF-A0A7Z9XCC8-F1
#
_entry.id   AF-A0A7Z9XCC8-F1
#
_cell.length_a   1.000
_cell.length_b   1.000
_cell.length_c   1.000
_cell.angle_alpha   90.00
_cell.angle_beta   90.00
_cell.angle_gamma   90.00
#
_symmetry.space_group_name_H-M   'P 1'
#
loop_
_entity.id
_entity.type
_entity.pdbx_description
1 polymer ?
#
loop_
_entity_poly.entity_id
_entity_poly.type
_entity_poly.pdbx_seq_one_letter_code
_entity_poly.pdbx_strand_id
1 'polypeptide(L)'
;MREKWRPSFPICIWENISTLGSSPHSETAPLRWKCYDCGGRLIMEVTINIESLYGDVAKLERAEGYIEQAKKLAGEGNQVVLTGRGPVWFYLLIAHALHGKAKRLIYFSPVTGPVLIYDHDPF
;
A
#
# COMPACT_ATOMS: atom_id res chain seq x y z
N MET A 1 -32.03 6.69 -22.21
CA MET A 1 -30.66 6.18 -22.41
C MET A 1 -29.66 7.22 -21.93
N ARG A 2 -29.05 6.96 -20.76
CA ARG A 2 -27.79 7.53 -20.27
C ARG A 2 -27.46 6.68 -19.04
N GLU A 3 -26.76 5.58 -19.28
CA GLU A 3 -26.23 4.74 -18.21
C GLU A 3 -25.24 5.59 -17.41
N LYS A 4 -25.54 5.79 -16.12
CA LYS A 4 -24.62 6.40 -15.17
C LYS A 4 -23.44 5.46 -15.03
N TRP A 5 -22.31 5.85 -15.61
CA TRP A 5 -21.01 5.27 -15.33
C TRP A 5 -20.77 5.26 -13.80
N ARG A 6 -20.64 4.07 -13.21
CA ARG A 6 -20.25 3.87 -11.81
C ARG A 6 -18.77 3.47 -11.81
N PRO A 7 -17.85 4.25 -11.21
CA PRO A 7 -16.47 3.81 -11.06
C PRO A 7 -16.38 2.71 -10.00
N SER A 8 -15.60 1.66 -10.28
CA SER A 8 -15.29 0.55 -9.36
C SER A 8 -14.25 0.92 -8.29
N PHE A 9 -14.22 2.18 -7.83
CA PHE A 9 -13.32 2.63 -6.77
C PHE A 9 -14.09 2.74 -5.45
N PRO A 10 -13.51 2.34 -4.30
CA PRO A 10 -14.14 2.57 -3.02
C PRO A 10 -14.26 4.08 -2.77
N ILE A 11 -15.47 4.49 -2.40
CA ILE A 11 -15.81 5.87 -2.05
C ILE A 11 -14.99 6.23 -0.80
N CYS A 12 -14.09 7.21 -0.92
CA CYS A 12 -13.46 7.83 0.23
C CYS A 12 -14.52 8.72 0.92
N ILE A 13 -15.06 8.28 2.06
CA ILE A 13 -15.98 9.07 2.86
C ILE A 13 -15.24 9.53 4.13
N TRP A 14 -15.33 10.82 4.45
CA TRP A 14 -14.93 11.33 5.76
C TRP A 14 -15.98 10.94 6.79
N GLU A 15 -15.62 10.14 7.80
CA GLU A 15 -16.48 9.89 8.97
C GLU A 15 -15.78 10.27 10.27
N ASN A 16 -16.51 11.00 11.10
CA ASN A 16 -16.11 11.42 12.43
C ASN A 16 -16.42 10.29 13.43
N ILE A 17 -15.45 9.82 14.20
CA ILE A 17 -15.55 8.64 15.11
C ILE A 17 -16.38 8.92 16.39
N SER A 18 -17.23 9.93 16.42
CA SER A 18 -17.98 10.33 17.62
C SER A 18 -19.20 9.47 17.99
N THR A 19 -19.48 8.34 17.32
CA THR A 19 -20.67 7.50 17.63
C THR A 19 -20.38 6.21 18.40
N LEU A 20 -19.13 5.93 18.80
CA LEU A 20 -18.84 4.90 19.79
C LEU A 20 -18.45 5.54 21.13
N GLY A 21 -19.45 5.71 21.99
CA GLY A 21 -19.33 5.75 23.46
C GLY A 21 -18.10 6.43 24.08
N SER A 22 -18.19 7.75 24.28
CA SER A 22 -17.77 8.55 25.44
C SER A 22 -16.44 8.27 26.18
N SER A 23 -15.51 9.26 26.12
CA SER A 23 -15.02 10.02 27.30
C SER A 23 -14.35 11.34 26.83
N PRO A 24 -14.55 12.50 27.50
CA PRO A 24 -14.27 13.81 26.90
C PRO A 24 -12.94 14.42 27.38
N HIS A 25 -11.79 13.74 27.31
CA HIS A 25 -10.50 14.39 27.53
C HIS A 25 -9.36 13.65 26.82
N SER A 26 -9.14 13.95 25.54
CA SER A 26 -7.81 13.91 24.91
C SER A 26 -7.93 14.51 23.50
N GLU A 27 -7.51 15.75 23.34
CA GLU A 27 -7.27 16.35 22.03
C GLU A 27 -6.15 15.56 21.34
N THR A 28 -6.33 15.29 20.03
CA THR A 28 -5.51 14.49 19.10
C THR A 28 -5.81 12.99 19.03
N ALA A 29 -6.94 12.64 18.41
CA ALA A 29 -7.12 11.33 17.78
C ALA A 29 -6.27 11.28 16.47
N PRO A 30 -5.43 10.25 16.24
CA PRO A 30 -4.68 10.16 14.99
C PRO A 30 -5.62 9.82 13.84
N LEU A 31 -5.56 10.62 12.77
CA LEU A 31 -6.24 10.34 11.50
C LEU A 31 -5.73 9.00 10.96
N ARG A 32 -6.55 7.96 11.00
CA ARG A 32 -6.25 6.63 10.48
C ARG A 32 -7.14 6.37 9.27
N TRP A 33 -6.50 6.17 8.11
CA TRP A 33 -7.17 5.67 6.91
C TRP A 33 -7.84 4.33 7.23
N LYS A 34 -9.16 4.25 7.06
CA LYS A 34 -9.88 2.97 7.04
C LYS A 34 -10.40 2.73 5.63
N CYS A 35 -9.63 1.96 4.87
CA CYS A 35 -10.08 1.39 3.61
C CYS A 35 -11.02 0.22 3.93
N TYR A 36 -12.32 0.45 3.87
CA TYR A 36 -13.31 -0.64 3.90
C TYR A 36 -13.56 -1.07 2.46
N ASP A 37 -13.00 -2.21 2.08
CA ASP A 37 -13.48 -2.97 0.94
C ASP A 37 -14.90 -3.50 1.24
N CYS A 38 -15.74 -3.66 0.21
CA CYS A 38 -17.17 -3.99 0.29
C CYS A 38 -17.49 -5.38 0.88
N GLY A 39 -16.48 -6.12 1.33
CA GLY A 39 -16.56 -7.41 2.05
C GLY A 39 -16.14 -7.39 3.52
N GLY A 40 -15.91 -6.23 4.14
CA GLY A 40 -15.68 -6.11 5.60
C GLY A 40 -14.33 -6.61 6.12
N ARG A 41 -13.36 -6.93 5.25
CA ARG A 41 -11.99 -7.28 5.65
C ARG A 41 -11.14 -6.01 5.76
N LEU A 42 -10.51 -5.79 6.91
CA LEU A 42 -9.54 -4.69 7.09
C LEU A 42 -8.30 -4.97 6.23
N ILE A 43 -8.19 -4.29 5.08
CA ILE A 43 -6.94 -4.31 4.31
C ILE A 43 -5.99 -3.33 4.98
N MET A 44 -4.89 -3.86 5.52
CA MET A 44 -3.80 -3.02 5.99
C MET A 44 -2.97 -2.56 4.80
N GLU A 45 -2.79 -1.24 4.70
CA GLU A 45 -1.87 -0.64 3.74
C GLU A 45 -0.49 -0.49 4.36
N VAL A 46 0.53 -0.94 3.64
CA VAL A 46 1.94 -0.83 4.02
C VAL A 46 2.70 -0.08 2.94
N THR A 47 3.27 1.06 3.28
CA THR A 47 4.14 1.82 2.37
C THR A 47 5.60 1.42 2.58
N ILE A 48 6.28 1.03 1.51
CA ILE A 48 7.70 0.71 1.49
C ILE A 48 8.42 1.76 0.65
N ASN A 49 9.30 2.53 1.28
CA ASN A 49 10.21 3.43 0.58
C ASN A 49 11.46 2.65 0.13
N ILE A 50 11.61 2.43 -1.17
CA ILE A 50 12.74 1.70 -1.77
C ILE A 50 14.08 2.35 -1.42
N GLU A 51 14.14 3.68 -1.34
CA GLU A 51 15.37 4.41 -0.99
C GLU A 51 15.89 4.02 0.39
N SER A 52 15.00 3.68 1.32
CA SER A 52 15.38 3.26 2.68
C SER A 52 15.93 1.84 2.78
N LEU A 53 15.83 1.04 1.72
CA LEU A 53 16.32 -0.35 1.70
C LEU A 53 17.81 -0.45 1.38
N TYR A 54 18.41 0.63 0.88
CA TYR A 54 19.82 0.70 0.55
C TYR A 54 20.46 1.96 1.15
N GLY A 55 21.79 2.01 1.16
CA GLY A 55 22.52 3.22 1.57
C GLY A 55 22.59 4.22 0.41
N ASP A 56 23.79 4.63 0.02
CA ASP A 56 23.94 5.61 -1.05
C ASP A 56 23.63 5.06 -2.44
N VAL A 57 24.05 3.82 -2.73
CA VAL A 57 23.87 3.18 -4.05
C VAL A 57 23.36 1.75 -3.85
N ALA A 58 22.25 1.44 -4.52
CA ALA A 58 21.71 0.09 -4.57
C ALA A 58 22.66 -0.82 -5.37
N LYS A 59 23.10 -1.91 -4.75
CA LYS A 59 24.02 -2.87 -5.37
C LYS A 59 23.31 -4.18 -5.68
N LEU A 60 23.42 -4.66 -6.92
CA LEU A 60 22.77 -5.90 -7.34
C LEU A 60 23.28 -7.13 -6.57
N GLU A 61 24.56 -7.14 -6.17
CA GLU A 61 25.16 -8.20 -5.33
C GLU A 61 24.47 -8.37 -3.96
N ARG A 62 23.72 -7.36 -3.50
CA ARG A 62 22.98 -7.35 -2.23
C ARG A 62 21.48 -7.56 -2.42
N ALA A 63 21.03 -7.89 -3.65
CA ALA A 63 19.62 -7.98 -4.01
C ALA A 63 18.82 -8.89 -3.08
N GLU A 64 19.35 -10.07 -2.74
CA GLU A 64 18.69 -11.02 -1.84
C GLU A 64 18.38 -10.40 -0.48
N GLY A 65 19.34 -9.66 0.10
CA GLY A 65 19.15 -8.99 1.38
C GLY A 65 18.06 -7.92 1.34
N TYR A 66 17.95 -7.19 0.23
CA TYR A 66 16.89 -6.20 0.05
C TYR A 66 15.52 -6.85 -0.12
N ILE A 67 15.46 -7.96 -0.86
CA ILE A 67 14.23 -8.73 -1.06
C ILE A 67 13.69 -9.24 0.27
N GLU A 68 14.54 -9.83 1.12
CA GLU A 68 14.11 -10.34 2.42
C GLU A 68 13.65 -9.22 3.36
N GLN A 69 14.31 -8.05 3.33
CA GLN A 69 13.83 -6.87 4.04
C GLN A 69 12.45 -6.42 3.56
N ALA A 70 12.26 -6.30 2.24
CA ALA A 70 10.98 -5.90 1.68
C ALA A 70 9.86 -6.90 1.97
N LYS A 71 10.13 -8.21 1.90
CA LYS A 71 9.17 -9.26 2.29
C LYS A 71 8.77 -9.15 3.76
N LYS A 72 9.73 -8.84 4.65
CA LYS A 72 9.46 -8.67 6.07
C LYS A 72 8.58 -7.45 6.33
N LEU A 73 8.90 -6.32 5.69
CA LEU A 73 8.12 -5.07 5.78
C LEU A 73 6.71 -5.25 5.23
N ALA A 74 6.57 -5.92 4.08
CA ALA A 74 5.29 -6.14 3.42
C ALA A 74 4.28 -6.94 4.26
N GLY A 75 4.74 -7.83 5.15
CA GLY A 75 3.86 -8.77 5.85
C GLY A 75 3.20 -9.76 4.88
N GLU A 76 2.04 -10.30 5.23
CA GLU A 76 1.28 -11.24 4.39
C GLU A 76 -0.15 -10.74 4.18
N GLY A 77 -0.62 -10.78 2.93
CA GLY A 77 -1.99 -10.40 2.58
C GLY A 77 -2.30 -8.90 2.64
N ASN A 78 -1.29 -8.06 2.83
CA ASN A 78 -1.43 -6.60 2.87
C ASN A 78 -1.51 -5.98 1.47
N GLN A 79 -2.05 -4.77 1.41
CA GLN A 79 -1.88 -3.87 0.26
C GLN A 79 -0.53 -3.17 0.42
N VAL A 80 0.37 -3.34 -0.54
CA VAL A 80 1.71 -2.76 -0.47
C VAL A 80 1.82 -1.61 -1.47
N VAL A 81 2.35 -0.48 -1.01
CA VAL A 81 2.65 0.69 -1.84
C VAL A 81 4.18 0.87 -1.89
N LEU A 82 4.78 0.72 -3.07
CA LEU A 82 6.19 1.00 -3.31
C LEU A 82 6.36 2.45 -3.74
N THR A 83 7.31 3.14 -3.12
CA THR A 83 7.65 4.54 -3.46
C THR A 83 9.13 4.82 -3.23
N GLY A 84 9.56 6.04 -3.52
CA GLY A 84 10.93 6.52 -3.30
C GLY A 84 11.82 6.42 -4.54
N ARG A 85 13.09 6.77 -4.36
CA ARG A 85 14.08 6.68 -5.44
C ARG A 85 14.67 5.28 -5.49
N GLY A 86 15.00 4.83 -6.70
CA GLY A 86 15.63 3.54 -6.91
C GLY A 86 15.74 3.21 -8.40
N PRO A 87 16.69 2.35 -8.79
CA PRO A 87 16.79 1.90 -10.17
C PRO A 87 15.63 0.96 -10.52
N VAL A 88 15.25 0.94 -11.80
CA VAL A 88 14.09 0.16 -12.30
C VAL A 88 14.21 -1.33 -11.97
N TRP A 89 15.40 -1.91 -12.11
CA TRP A 89 15.63 -3.33 -11.80
C TRP A 89 15.29 -3.67 -10.34
N PHE A 90 15.46 -2.72 -9.41
CA PHE A 90 15.18 -2.96 -8.00
C PHE A 90 13.68 -3.03 -7.74
N TYR A 91 12.91 -2.12 -8.34
CA TYR A 91 11.46 -2.20 -8.33
C TYR A 91 10.95 -3.51 -8.93
N LEU A 92 11.52 -3.97 -10.05
CA LEU A 92 11.13 -5.24 -10.68
C LEU A 92 11.40 -6.45 -9.77
N LEU A 93 12.59 -6.51 -9.15
CA LEU A 93 12.93 -7.60 -8.23
C LEU A 93 11.99 -7.65 -7.01
N ILE A 94 11.71 -6.49 -6.41
CA ILE A 94 10.83 -6.41 -5.23
C ILE A 94 9.39 -6.72 -5.62
N ALA A 95 8.89 -6.19 -6.73
CA ALA A 95 7.54 -6.49 -7.21
C ALA A 95 7.36 -7.98 -7.47
N HIS A 96 8.33 -8.63 -8.14
CA HIS A 96 8.32 -10.07 -8.37
C HIS A 96 8.36 -10.86 -7.06
N ALA A 97 9.24 -10.50 -6.13
CA ALA A 97 9.38 -11.21 -4.86
C ALA A 97 8.18 -11.06 -3.92
N LEU A 98 7.41 -9.97 -4.06
CA LEU A 98 6.17 -9.75 -3.32
C LEU A 98 4.95 -10.39 -4.00
N HIS A 99 5.06 -10.82 -5.26
CA HIS A 99 3.98 -11.50 -5.96
C HIS A 99 3.67 -12.82 -5.25
N GLY A 100 2.43 -12.99 -4.78
CA GLY A 100 2.02 -14.11 -3.92
C GLY A 100 2.19 -13.87 -2.41
N LYS A 101 2.76 -12.72 -2.00
CA LYS A 101 2.88 -12.32 -0.59
C LYS A 101 1.98 -11.13 -0.26
N ALA A 102 1.97 -10.11 -1.12
CA ALA A 102 1.03 -9.00 -1.06
C ALA A 102 -0.28 -9.37 -1.76
N LYS A 103 -1.41 -8.92 -1.21
CA LYS A 103 -2.72 -9.05 -1.89
C LYS A 103 -2.78 -8.14 -3.11
N ARG A 104 -2.27 -6.92 -2.96
CA ARG A 104 -2.26 -5.88 -3.99
C ARG A 104 -0.93 -5.12 -3.91
N LEU A 105 -0.36 -4.78 -5.05
CA LEU A 105 0.86 -3.98 -5.13
C LEU A 105 0.64 -2.74 -6.00
N ILE A 106 0.96 -1.58 -5.44
CA ILE A 106 0.83 -0.27 -6.08
C ILE A 106 2.22 0.37 -6.11
N TYR A 107 2.57 0.99 -7.23
CA TYR A 107 3.67 1.94 -7.32
C TYR A 107 3.13 3.36 -7.16
N PHE A 108 3.76 4.17 -6.31
CA PHE A 108 3.40 5.57 -6.14
C PHE A 108 4.58 6.49 -6.47
N SER A 109 4.33 7.46 -7.35
CA SER A 109 5.23 8.58 -7.63
C SER A 109 4.45 9.89 -7.59
N PRO A 110 5.07 11.00 -7.11
CA PRO A 110 4.46 12.33 -7.15
C PRO A 110 4.04 12.79 -8.56
N VAL A 111 4.68 12.25 -9.60
CA VAL A 111 4.44 12.66 -10.99
C VAL A 111 3.27 11.89 -11.61
N THR A 112 3.24 10.57 -11.43
CA THR A 112 2.24 9.70 -12.06
C THR A 112 1.06 9.37 -11.16
N GLY A 113 1.16 9.65 -9.86
CA GLY A 113 0.22 9.17 -8.86
C GLY A 113 0.33 7.65 -8.64
N PRO A 114 -0.68 7.02 -8.02
CA PRO A 114 -0.71 5.59 -7.78
C PRO A 114 -0.96 4.82 -9.08
N VAL A 115 -0.12 3.82 -9.34
CA VAL A 115 -0.20 2.90 -10.47
C VAL A 115 -0.29 1.49 -9.91
N LEU A 116 -1.40 0.79 -10.21
CA LEU A 116 -1.58 -0.60 -9.83
C LEU A 116 -0.61 -1.48 -10.64
N ILE A 117 0.23 -2.27 -9.96
CA ILE A 117 1.11 -3.25 -10.61
C ILE A 117 0.38 -4.58 -10.76
N TYR A 118 -0.17 -5.10 -9.65
CA TYR A 118 -1.02 -6.29 -9.67
C TYR A 118 -2.05 -6.24 -8.55
N ASP A 119 -3.12 -6.97 -8.78
CA ASP A 119 -4.18 -7.21 -7.81
C ASP A 119 -4.54 -8.69 -7.81
N HIS A 120 -4.40 -9.32 -6.65
CA HIS A 120 -4.81 -10.71 -6.41
C HIS A 120 -6.09 -10.76 -5.57
N ASP A 121 -6.87 -9.69 -5.52
CA ASP A 121 -8.24 -9.75 -5.02
C ASP A 121 -9.10 -10.61 -5.97
N PRO A 122 -9.65 -11.75 -5.51
CA PRO A 122 -10.45 -12.62 -6.37
C PRO A 122 -11.92 -12.20 -6.47
N PHE A 123 -12.28 -10.99 -6.04
CA PHE A 123 -13.65 -10.49 -5.95
C PHE A 123 -13.82 -9.13 -6.65
#